data_AF-A0A101W735-F1
#
_entry.id   AF-A0A101W735-F1
#
_cell.length_a   1.000
_cell.length_b   1.000
_cell.length_c   1.000
_cell.angle_alpha   90.00
_cell.angle_beta   90.00
_cell.angle_gamma   90.00
#
_symmetry.space_group_name_H-M   'P 1'
#
loop_
_entity.id
_entity.type
_entity.pdbx_description
1 polymer ?
#
loop_
_entity_poly.entity_id
_entity_poly.type
_entity_poly.pdbx_seq_one_letter_code
_entity_poly.pdbx_strand_id
1 'polypeptide(L)'
;MMIETEKEKAVARQIGRFERGARRRLRKLAGLSPRLGDLIMSFPGAAFAIATNSFDPDRTGEAVHRVKAGCGLKEIAKPLGLPMWLKRVPPEAFSGKLAVLPDGDKFAQKISQRIPQNPAYASCWLNWVSFAGQAGDDDFALWIAAQKPPFVRPVPVDRVPLRPLAAYAWFSNHGDGIASELIEKPWQPTMRFETATEAMRKWLDAIAARFRPVPPRRGPGRYSRRNGGNGLRMVPLRTGPQLREEGRVMNHCVATYAHLVASGECLIFSVRKGETRLATMEIRRHGQCKAYGILQLQGPGNSRVPEPVPSFAKSWVERYSSNPASAPLADEFQINPAAWHQLFEPYAAAKGWSGLESTSASLDKLLAEADLLSHSR
;
A
#
# COMPACT_ATOMS: atom_id res chain seq x y z
N MET A 1 -44.40 -30.65 -8.33
CA MET A 1 -43.31 -30.84 -9.31
C MET A 1 -42.84 -29.55 -9.99
N MET A 2 -43.71 -28.70 -10.55
CA MET A 2 -43.26 -27.47 -11.25
C MET A 2 -42.52 -26.44 -10.37
N ILE A 3 -42.95 -26.21 -9.13
CA ILE A 3 -42.37 -25.19 -8.22
C ILE A 3 -40.91 -25.52 -7.83
N GLU A 4 -40.60 -26.80 -7.65
CA GLU A 4 -39.27 -27.26 -7.22
C GLU A 4 -38.23 -27.04 -8.32
N THR A 5 -38.63 -27.27 -9.59
CA THR A 5 -37.77 -27.00 -10.75
C THR A 5 -37.50 -25.52 -11.01
N GLU A 6 -38.43 -24.61 -10.68
CA GLU A 6 -38.19 -23.16 -10.81
C GLU A 6 -37.21 -22.64 -9.75
N LYS A 7 -37.34 -23.15 -8.53
CA LYS A 7 -36.45 -22.83 -7.41
C LYS A 7 -35.02 -23.30 -7.69
N GLU A 8 -34.85 -24.52 -8.19
CA GLU A 8 -33.55 -25.03 -8.62
C GLU A 8 -32.92 -24.19 -9.73
N LYS A 9 -33.72 -23.79 -10.74
CA LYS A 9 -33.28 -22.86 -11.79
C LYS A 9 -32.88 -21.49 -11.22
N ALA A 10 -33.60 -20.98 -10.23
CA ALA A 10 -33.25 -19.73 -9.56
C ALA A 10 -31.92 -19.82 -8.81
N VAL A 11 -31.72 -20.90 -8.03
CA VAL A 11 -30.45 -21.18 -7.34
C VAL A 11 -29.30 -21.32 -8.35
N ALA A 12 -29.50 -22.06 -9.45
CA ALA A 12 -28.49 -22.20 -10.50
C ALA A 12 -28.11 -20.86 -11.15
N ARG A 13 -29.09 -19.99 -11.42
CA ARG A 13 -28.86 -18.62 -11.92
C ARG A 13 -28.05 -17.79 -10.92
N GLN A 14 -28.40 -17.85 -9.63
CA GLN A 14 -27.67 -17.14 -8.58
C GLN A 14 -26.23 -17.64 -8.43
N ILE A 15 -26.01 -18.96 -8.49
CA ILE A 15 -24.66 -19.55 -8.49
C ILE A 15 -23.84 -19.02 -9.69
N GLY A 16 -24.48 -18.81 -10.84
CA GLY A 16 -23.87 -18.25 -12.04
C GLY A 16 -23.27 -16.86 -11.85
N ARG A 17 -23.69 -16.11 -10.82
CA ARG A 17 -23.20 -14.75 -10.52
C ARG A 17 -21.92 -14.72 -9.69
N PHE A 18 -21.60 -15.80 -8.97
CA PHE A 18 -20.34 -15.89 -8.22
C PHE A 18 -19.13 -16.01 -9.15
N GLU A 19 -17.93 -15.77 -8.61
CA GLU A 19 -16.67 -16.04 -9.28
C GLU A 19 -16.58 -17.50 -9.76
N ARG A 20 -16.00 -17.74 -10.95
CA ARG A 20 -15.94 -19.07 -11.59
C ARG A 20 -15.38 -20.15 -10.65
N GLY A 21 -14.35 -19.84 -9.86
CA GLY A 21 -13.72 -20.78 -8.93
C GLY A 21 -14.65 -21.30 -7.83
N ALA A 22 -15.62 -20.50 -7.39
CA ALA A 22 -16.54 -20.86 -6.30
C ALA A 22 -17.77 -21.64 -6.79
N ARG A 23 -18.17 -21.49 -8.06
CA ARG A 23 -19.44 -22.04 -8.60
C ARG A 23 -19.57 -23.55 -8.40
N ARG A 24 -18.51 -24.32 -8.67
CA ARG A 24 -18.53 -25.79 -8.50
C ARG A 24 -18.82 -26.18 -7.05
N ARG A 25 -18.18 -25.50 -6.09
CA ARG A 25 -18.35 -25.77 -4.67
C ARG A 25 -19.74 -25.37 -4.18
N LEU A 26 -20.26 -24.24 -4.66
CA LEU A 26 -21.63 -23.80 -4.36
C LEU A 26 -22.70 -24.75 -4.91
N ARG A 27 -22.52 -25.32 -6.12
CA ARG A 27 -23.42 -26.37 -6.64
C ARG A 27 -23.40 -27.61 -5.78
N LYS A 28 -22.21 -28.05 -5.36
CA LYS A 28 -22.07 -29.18 -4.43
C LYS A 28 -22.79 -28.88 -3.11
N LEU A 29 -22.63 -27.68 -2.57
CA LEU A 29 -23.30 -27.24 -1.34
C LEU A 29 -24.83 -27.25 -1.48
N ALA A 30 -25.37 -26.70 -2.57
CA ALA A 30 -26.81 -26.70 -2.85
C ALA A 30 -27.38 -28.12 -2.98
N GLY A 31 -26.63 -29.06 -3.56
CA GLY A 31 -27.03 -30.46 -3.71
C GLY A 31 -27.07 -31.25 -2.39
N LEU A 32 -26.47 -30.74 -1.30
CA LEU A 32 -26.50 -31.41 0.01
C LEU A 32 -27.82 -31.23 0.76
N SER A 33 -28.57 -30.15 0.48
CA SER A 33 -29.86 -29.87 1.12
C SER A 33 -30.57 -28.70 0.42
N PRO A 34 -31.91 -28.75 0.22
CA PRO A 34 -32.67 -27.62 -0.28
C PRO A 34 -32.47 -26.32 0.52
N ARG A 35 -32.29 -26.43 1.86
CA ARG A 35 -32.04 -25.28 2.75
C ARG A 35 -30.69 -24.61 2.49
N LEU A 36 -29.70 -25.37 2.04
CA LEU A 36 -28.41 -24.81 1.61
C LEU A 36 -28.54 -24.09 0.26
N GLY A 37 -29.42 -24.55 -0.62
CA GLY A 37 -29.84 -23.80 -1.81
C GLY A 37 -30.50 -22.46 -1.45
N ASP A 38 -31.39 -22.45 -0.45
CA ASP A 38 -32.03 -21.24 0.07
C ASP A 38 -31.03 -20.25 0.68
N LEU A 39 -29.96 -20.75 1.33
CA LEU A 39 -28.90 -19.91 1.86
C LEU A 39 -28.18 -19.12 0.76
N ILE A 40 -27.93 -19.73 -0.40
CA ILE A 40 -27.28 -19.05 -1.54
C ILE A 40 -28.09 -17.83 -2.01
N MET A 41 -29.42 -17.92 -1.93
CA MET A 41 -30.32 -16.82 -2.30
C MET A 41 -30.43 -15.78 -1.19
N SER A 42 -30.58 -16.23 0.05
CA SER A 42 -30.94 -15.37 1.19
C SER A 42 -29.74 -14.73 1.88
N PHE A 43 -28.55 -15.35 1.81
CA PHE A 43 -27.30 -14.85 2.39
C PHE A 43 -26.08 -15.32 1.56
N PRO A 44 -25.81 -14.68 0.40
CA PRO A 44 -24.72 -15.04 -0.50
C PRO A 44 -23.34 -15.13 0.17
N GLY A 45 -23.01 -14.21 1.09
CA GLY A 45 -21.73 -14.21 1.79
C GLY A 45 -21.50 -15.42 2.69
N ALA A 46 -22.53 -15.85 3.43
CA ALA A 46 -22.45 -17.06 4.26
C ALA A 46 -22.34 -18.33 3.41
N ALA A 47 -23.10 -18.42 2.31
CA ALA A 47 -22.99 -19.53 1.40
C ALA A 47 -21.60 -19.63 0.75
N PHE A 48 -21.02 -18.50 0.34
CA PHE A 48 -19.66 -18.45 -0.19
C PHE A 48 -18.62 -18.88 0.85
N ALA A 49 -18.70 -18.35 2.07
CA ALA A 49 -17.81 -18.72 3.18
C ALA A 49 -17.78 -20.22 3.44
N ILE A 50 -18.96 -20.84 3.52
CA ILE A 50 -19.13 -22.29 3.72
C ILE A 50 -18.59 -23.07 2.52
N ALA A 51 -18.97 -22.69 1.29
CA ALA A 51 -18.58 -23.43 0.09
C ALA A 51 -17.07 -23.38 -0.17
N THR A 52 -16.41 -22.28 0.20
CA THR A 52 -14.97 -22.10 -0.05
C THR A 52 -14.09 -22.65 1.06
N ASN A 53 -14.66 -23.10 2.19
CA ASN A 53 -13.92 -23.40 3.42
C ASN A 53 -12.99 -22.22 3.80
N SER A 54 -13.51 -21.00 3.73
CA SER A 54 -12.74 -19.79 4.08
C SER A 54 -12.38 -19.74 5.57
N PHE A 55 -13.07 -20.55 6.38
CA PHE A 55 -12.94 -20.65 7.83
C PHE A 55 -12.58 -22.07 8.24
N ASP A 56 -12.29 -22.20 9.54
CA ASP A 56 -12.06 -23.47 10.21
C ASP A 56 -13.16 -24.53 9.87
N PRO A 57 -12.79 -25.80 9.64
CA PRO A 57 -13.74 -26.86 9.29
C PRO A 57 -14.85 -27.08 10.32
N ASP A 58 -14.56 -26.96 11.62
CA ASP A 58 -15.55 -27.20 12.67
C ASP A 58 -16.58 -26.09 12.70
N ARG A 59 -16.13 -24.83 12.58
CA ARG A 59 -17.02 -23.66 12.44
C ARG A 59 -17.91 -23.77 11.21
N THR A 60 -17.35 -24.26 10.11
CA THR A 60 -18.09 -24.46 8.85
C THR A 60 -19.11 -25.59 8.98
N GLY A 61 -18.75 -26.69 9.64
CA GLY A 61 -19.63 -27.82 9.94
C GLY A 61 -20.82 -27.42 10.80
N GLU A 62 -20.56 -26.64 11.87
CA GLU A 62 -21.59 -26.10 12.75
C GLU A 62 -22.55 -25.16 12.00
N ALA A 63 -22.04 -24.29 11.14
CA ALA A 63 -22.89 -23.44 10.31
C ALA A 63 -23.78 -24.26 9.36
N VAL A 64 -23.25 -25.31 8.73
CA VAL A 64 -24.03 -26.23 7.88
C VAL A 64 -25.11 -26.96 8.69
N HIS A 65 -24.78 -27.41 9.89
CA HIS A 65 -25.74 -28.06 10.79
C HIS A 65 -26.92 -27.11 11.11
N ARG A 66 -26.63 -25.86 11.49
CA ARG A 66 -27.65 -24.83 11.75
C ARG A 66 -28.54 -24.53 10.55
N VAL A 67 -27.96 -24.47 9.34
CA VAL A 67 -28.74 -24.28 8.10
C VAL A 67 -29.69 -25.45 7.88
N LYS A 68 -29.19 -26.68 8.03
CA LYS A 68 -30.01 -27.90 7.88
C LYS A 68 -31.11 -27.97 8.94
N ALA A 69 -30.83 -27.54 10.18
CA ALA A 69 -31.80 -27.44 11.25
C ALA A 69 -32.87 -26.34 11.03
N GLY A 70 -32.59 -25.36 10.16
CA GLY A 70 -33.54 -24.27 9.83
C GLY A 70 -33.45 -23.10 10.79
N CYS A 71 -32.30 -22.94 11.45
CA CYS A 71 -31.98 -21.82 12.32
C CYS A 71 -32.05 -20.47 11.59
N GLY A 72 -32.16 -19.39 12.35
CA GLY A 72 -32.17 -18.03 11.79
C GLY A 72 -30.84 -17.64 11.16
N LEU A 73 -30.84 -16.72 10.19
CA LEU A 73 -29.62 -16.27 9.50
C LEU A 73 -28.54 -15.72 10.45
N LYS A 74 -28.94 -15.06 11.55
CA LYS A 74 -28.01 -14.58 12.58
C LYS A 74 -27.30 -15.75 13.29
N GLU A 75 -28.03 -16.82 13.57
CA GLU A 75 -27.48 -18.01 14.23
C GLU A 75 -26.53 -18.78 13.30
N ILE A 76 -26.80 -18.77 12.00
CA ILE A 76 -25.92 -19.34 10.97
C ILE A 76 -24.64 -18.51 10.81
N ALA A 77 -24.73 -17.19 10.88
CA ALA A 77 -23.58 -16.29 10.72
C ALA A 77 -22.65 -16.27 11.94
N LYS A 78 -23.18 -16.47 13.15
CA LYS A 78 -22.45 -16.45 14.43
C LYS A 78 -21.19 -17.36 14.44
N PRO A 79 -21.27 -18.67 14.11
CA PRO A 79 -20.08 -19.53 14.12
C PRO A 79 -19.03 -19.13 13.08
N LEU A 80 -19.44 -18.46 11.99
CA LEU A 80 -18.55 -17.97 10.95
C LEU A 80 -17.96 -16.59 11.26
N GLY A 81 -18.44 -15.90 12.31
CA GLY A 81 -18.06 -14.52 12.61
C GLY A 81 -18.42 -13.53 11.48
N LEU A 82 -19.46 -13.83 10.70
CA LEU A 82 -19.83 -13.00 9.55
C LEU A 82 -20.81 -11.89 9.94
N PRO A 83 -20.56 -10.64 9.53
CA PRO A 83 -21.48 -9.56 9.82
C PRO A 83 -22.72 -9.61 8.93
N MET A 84 -23.87 -9.26 9.50
CA MET A 84 -25.18 -9.42 8.83
C MET A 84 -25.37 -8.51 7.61
N TRP A 85 -24.61 -7.44 7.48
CA TRP A 85 -24.70 -6.54 6.32
C TRP A 85 -24.27 -7.23 5.02
N LEU A 86 -23.44 -8.28 5.08
CA LEU A 86 -23.07 -9.12 3.93
C LEU A 86 -24.27 -9.78 3.24
N LYS A 87 -25.40 -9.91 3.93
CA LYS A 87 -26.65 -10.40 3.35
C LYS A 87 -27.07 -9.60 2.10
N ARG A 88 -26.77 -8.29 2.09
CA ARG A 88 -27.15 -7.36 1.01
C ARG A 88 -26.09 -7.25 -0.09
N VAL A 89 -24.92 -7.84 0.11
CA VAL A 89 -23.82 -7.77 -0.85
C VAL A 89 -24.08 -8.74 -2.01
N PRO A 90 -23.93 -8.30 -3.27
CA PRO A 90 -24.20 -9.14 -4.43
C PRO A 90 -23.19 -10.30 -4.54
N PRO A 91 -23.57 -11.46 -5.09
CA PRO A 91 -22.69 -12.61 -5.31
C PRO A 91 -21.35 -12.28 -6.00
N GLU A 92 -21.37 -11.32 -6.92
CA GLU A 92 -20.22 -10.86 -7.70
C GLU A 92 -19.12 -10.25 -6.82
N ALA A 93 -19.44 -9.83 -5.59
CA ALA A 93 -18.47 -9.29 -4.66
C ALA A 93 -17.52 -10.35 -4.08
N PHE A 94 -17.97 -11.60 -4.03
CA PHE A 94 -17.26 -12.66 -3.32
C PHE A 94 -16.26 -13.34 -4.25
N SER A 95 -14.99 -13.04 -4.03
CA SER A 95 -13.86 -13.59 -4.77
C SER A 95 -12.71 -13.93 -3.83
N GLY A 96 -11.98 -15.02 -4.10
CA GLY A 96 -10.84 -15.43 -3.27
C GLY A 96 -11.21 -15.77 -1.82
N LYS A 97 -10.31 -15.46 -0.88
CA LYS A 97 -10.53 -15.69 0.57
C LYS A 97 -11.18 -14.46 1.20
N LEU A 98 -12.23 -14.67 1.98
CA LEU A 98 -12.82 -13.60 2.79
C LEU A 98 -11.82 -13.16 3.86
N ALA A 99 -11.45 -11.88 3.81
CA ALA A 99 -10.64 -11.25 4.85
C ALA A 99 -11.53 -10.80 6.03
N VAL A 100 -10.92 -10.31 7.10
CA VAL A 100 -11.65 -9.80 8.27
C VAL A 100 -12.48 -8.58 7.85
N LEU A 101 -13.74 -8.54 8.27
CA LEU A 101 -14.69 -7.51 7.86
C LEU A 101 -15.08 -6.63 9.06
N PRO A 102 -15.34 -5.33 8.84
CA PRO A 102 -15.91 -4.47 9.86
C PRO A 102 -17.29 -5.00 10.29
N ASP A 103 -17.52 -5.04 11.60
CA ASP A 103 -18.73 -5.58 12.20
C ASP A 103 -19.43 -4.63 13.19
N GLY A 104 -18.92 -3.41 13.40
CA GLY A 104 -19.53 -2.46 14.30
C GLY A 104 -20.96 -2.05 13.89
N ASP A 105 -21.82 -1.80 14.89
CA ASP A 105 -23.25 -1.57 14.66
C ASP A 105 -23.52 -0.33 13.78
N LYS A 106 -22.82 0.78 14.06
CA LYS A 106 -22.91 2.02 13.27
C LYS A 106 -22.45 1.80 11.83
N PHE A 107 -21.42 0.98 11.64
CA PHE A 107 -20.92 0.59 10.32
C PHE A 107 -21.99 -0.22 9.57
N ALA A 108 -22.50 -1.29 10.18
CA ALA A 108 -23.46 -2.20 9.57
C ALA A 108 -24.75 -1.50 9.12
N GLN A 109 -25.21 -0.49 9.86
CA GLN A 109 -26.37 0.31 9.49
C GLN A 109 -26.11 1.15 8.22
N LYS A 110 -24.94 1.80 8.13
CA LYS A 110 -24.63 2.77 7.07
C LYS A 110 -24.07 2.12 5.80
N ILE A 111 -23.32 1.03 5.91
CA ILE A 111 -22.62 0.42 4.77
C ILE A 111 -23.59 -0.09 3.70
N SER A 112 -24.79 -0.50 4.09
CA SER A 112 -25.78 -1.05 3.16
C SER A 112 -26.24 -0.06 2.08
N GLN A 113 -26.18 1.25 2.35
CA GLN A 113 -26.51 2.30 1.40
C GLN A 113 -25.35 2.61 0.43
N ARG A 114 -24.15 2.08 0.72
CA ARG A 114 -22.90 2.33 -0.02
C ARG A 114 -22.49 1.14 -0.89
N ILE A 115 -23.30 0.08 -0.93
CA ILE A 115 -23.06 -1.09 -1.77
C ILE A 115 -23.20 -0.66 -3.25
N PRO A 116 -22.21 -0.96 -4.12
CA PRO A 116 -22.27 -0.61 -5.52
C PRO A 116 -23.48 -1.22 -6.23
N GLN A 117 -24.18 -0.40 -7.00
CA GLN A 117 -25.30 -0.87 -7.83
C GLN A 117 -24.82 -1.67 -9.05
N ASN A 118 -23.65 -1.33 -9.58
CA ASN A 118 -23.02 -2.08 -10.67
C ASN A 118 -22.22 -3.27 -10.10
N PRO A 119 -22.62 -4.53 -10.39
CA PRO A 119 -21.95 -5.71 -9.85
C PRO A 119 -20.47 -5.83 -10.25
N ALA A 120 -20.05 -5.22 -11.36
CA ALA A 120 -18.67 -5.26 -11.84
C ALA A 120 -17.67 -4.65 -10.85
N TYR A 121 -18.12 -3.76 -9.96
CA TYR A 121 -17.27 -3.11 -8.95
C TYR A 121 -17.36 -3.76 -7.57
N ALA A 122 -18.30 -4.69 -7.35
CA ALA A 122 -18.64 -5.16 -6.02
C ALA A 122 -17.48 -5.88 -5.32
N SER A 123 -16.67 -6.65 -6.07
CA SER A 123 -15.51 -7.37 -5.51
C SER A 123 -14.39 -6.42 -5.09
N CYS A 124 -14.01 -5.51 -5.98
CA CYS A 124 -13.02 -4.46 -5.69
C CYS A 124 -13.45 -3.62 -4.49
N TRP A 125 -14.72 -3.19 -4.47
CA TRP A 125 -15.31 -2.45 -3.35
C TRP A 125 -15.25 -3.23 -2.03
N LEU A 126 -15.65 -4.50 -2.01
CA LEU A 126 -15.63 -5.31 -0.79
C LEU A 126 -14.21 -5.47 -0.24
N ASN A 127 -13.24 -5.69 -1.13
CA ASN A 127 -11.84 -5.83 -0.73
C ASN A 127 -11.28 -4.52 -0.16
N TRP A 128 -11.64 -3.35 -0.71
CA TRP A 128 -11.23 -2.06 -0.14
C TRP A 128 -11.88 -1.78 1.20
N VAL A 129 -13.17 -2.06 1.35
CA VAL A 129 -13.87 -1.88 2.63
C VAL A 129 -13.27 -2.79 3.70
N SER A 130 -12.96 -4.04 3.34
CA SER A 130 -12.29 -4.98 4.24
C SER A 130 -10.89 -4.49 4.62
N PHE A 131 -10.08 -4.06 3.64
CA PHE A 131 -8.76 -3.50 3.90
C PHE A 131 -8.82 -2.25 4.79
N ALA A 132 -9.72 -1.32 4.48
CA ALA A 132 -9.88 -0.06 5.21
C ALA A 132 -10.31 -0.30 6.66
N GLY A 133 -11.13 -1.32 6.92
CA GLY A 133 -11.47 -1.73 8.28
C GLY A 133 -10.31 -2.35 9.05
N GLN A 134 -9.47 -3.12 8.37
CA GLN A 134 -8.30 -3.77 8.98
C GLN A 134 -7.16 -2.81 9.25
N ALA A 135 -6.94 -1.83 8.36
CA ALA A 135 -5.84 -0.88 8.47
C ALA A 135 -6.25 0.44 9.15
N GLY A 136 -7.50 0.85 9.02
CA GLY A 136 -8.08 2.01 9.72
C GLY A 136 -9.10 1.52 10.73
N ASP A 137 -10.26 2.17 10.77
CA ASP A 137 -11.41 1.77 11.59
C ASP A 137 -12.71 1.81 10.78
N ASP A 138 -13.82 1.50 11.43
CA ASP A 138 -15.16 1.53 10.85
C ASP A 138 -15.51 2.84 10.14
N ASP A 139 -15.16 3.99 10.73
CA ASP A 139 -15.45 5.29 10.12
C ASP A 139 -14.61 5.53 8.85
N PHE A 140 -13.35 5.08 8.84
CA PHE A 140 -12.50 5.13 7.66
C PHE A 140 -12.98 4.16 6.58
N ALA A 141 -13.38 2.95 6.95
CA ALA A 141 -13.96 1.95 6.05
C ALA A 141 -15.26 2.44 5.42
N LEU A 142 -16.13 3.09 6.20
CA LEU A 142 -17.31 3.77 5.67
C LEU A 142 -16.90 4.86 4.69
N TRP A 143 -15.96 5.73 5.06
CA TRP A 143 -15.51 6.82 4.20
C TRP A 143 -14.98 6.32 2.86
N ILE A 144 -14.14 5.28 2.85
CA ILE A 144 -13.68 4.58 1.64
C ILE A 144 -14.85 4.01 0.85
N ALA A 145 -15.83 3.36 1.51
CA ALA A 145 -17.02 2.82 0.85
C ALA A 145 -17.88 3.88 0.13
N ALA A 146 -17.84 5.14 0.61
CA ALA A 146 -18.57 6.26 0.02
C ALA A 146 -17.76 7.03 -1.02
N GLN A 147 -16.43 6.87 -1.05
CA GLN A 147 -15.65 7.49 -2.11
C GLN A 147 -16.12 6.92 -3.44
N LYS A 148 -16.49 7.81 -4.36
CA LYS A 148 -16.59 7.41 -5.76
C LYS A 148 -15.22 6.79 -6.10
N PRO A 149 -15.17 5.56 -6.61
CA PRO A 149 -13.90 4.89 -6.82
C PRO A 149 -12.98 5.85 -7.59
N PRO A 150 -11.81 6.25 -7.07
CA PRO A 150 -10.85 6.99 -7.88
C PRO A 150 -10.16 6.05 -8.87
N PHE A 151 -10.91 5.11 -9.46
CA PHE A 151 -10.38 4.06 -10.31
C PHE A 151 -11.55 3.62 -11.21
N VAL A 152 -11.67 4.24 -12.37
CA VAL A 152 -12.70 3.99 -13.40
C VAL A 152 -12.71 2.51 -13.86
N ARG A 153 -11.68 1.74 -13.47
CA ARG A 153 -11.55 0.30 -13.65
C ARG A 153 -11.44 -0.39 -12.28
N PRO A 154 -11.91 -1.63 -12.13
CA PRO A 154 -11.63 -2.45 -10.96
C PRO A 154 -10.10 -2.60 -10.84
N VAL A 155 -9.50 -1.80 -9.97
CA VAL A 155 -8.08 -1.87 -9.68
C VAL A 155 -7.91 -2.79 -8.47
N PRO A 156 -7.12 -3.87 -8.59
CA PRO A 156 -6.81 -4.74 -7.46
C PRO A 156 -6.27 -3.95 -6.25
N VAL A 157 -6.58 -4.41 -5.03
CA VAL A 157 -6.23 -3.70 -3.78
C VAL A 157 -4.72 -3.53 -3.62
N ASP A 158 -3.94 -4.48 -4.12
CA ASP A 158 -2.48 -4.43 -4.18
C ASP A 158 -1.93 -3.27 -5.02
N ARG A 159 -2.75 -2.66 -5.88
CA ARG A 159 -2.36 -1.54 -6.74
C ARG A 159 -2.81 -0.18 -6.23
N VAL A 160 -3.73 -0.12 -5.25
CA VAL A 160 -4.12 1.14 -4.59
C VAL A 160 -3.60 1.10 -3.17
N PRO A 161 -2.49 1.80 -2.88
CA PRO A 161 -1.85 1.65 -1.59
C PRO A 161 -2.55 2.51 -0.53
N LEU A 162 -3.68 2.05 -0.02
CA LEU A 162 -4.49 2.75 0.97
C LEU A 162 -3.85 2.78 2.37
N ARG A 163 -2.80 2.00 2.62
CA ARG A 163 -2.18 1.85 3.95
C ARG A 163 -1.73 3.17 4.57
N PRO A 164 -1.01 4.08 3.87
CA PRO A 164 -0.57 5.33 4.49
C PRO A 164 -1.74 6.23 4.86
N LEU A 165 -2.80 6.23 4.05
CA LEU A 165 -4.04 6.96 4.32
C LEU A 165 -4.83 6.38 5.49
N ALA A 166 -4.87 5.05 5.60
CA ALA A 166 -5.50 4.35 6.72
C ALA A 166 -4.77 4.62 8.04
N ALA A 167 -3.44 4.55 8.04
CA ALA A 167 -2.61 4.85 9.21
C ALA A 167 -2.79 6.32 9.65
N TYR A 168 -2.77 7.26 8.71
CA TYR A 168 -3.05 8.68 8.98
C TYR A 168 -4.43 8.88 9.62
N ALA A 169 -5.47 8.23 9.08
CA ALA A 169 -6.82 8.32 9.63
C ALA A 169 -6.92 7.70 11.03
N TRP A 170 -6.25 6.58 11.27
CA TRP A 170 -6.20 5.92 12.58
C TRP A 170 -5.55 6.82 13.63
N PHE A 171 -4.34 7.35 13.36
CA PHE A 171 -3.64 8.25 14.28
C PHE A 171 -4.38 9.56 14.52
N SER A 172 -5.15 10.04 13.53
CA SER A 172 -6.00 11.22 13.71
C SER A 172 -7.11 11.02 14.74
N ASN A 173 -7.61 9.79 14.90
CA ASN A 173 -8.72 9.47 15.79
C ASN A 173 -8.27 8.94 17.16
N HIS A 174 -7.06 8.40 17.25
CA HIS A 174 -6.56 7.75 18.47
C HIS A 174 -5.67 8.64 19.32
N GLY A 175 -5.25 9.82 18.85
CA GLY A 175 -4.69 10.93 19.65
C GLY A 175 -3.41 10.64 20.45
N ASP A 176 -2.90 9.41 20.44
CA ASP A 176 -1.83 8.96 21.29
C ASP A 176 -0.52 8.78 20.52
N GLY A 177 0.57 9.24 21.14
CA GLY A 177 1.94 9.02 20.69
C GLY A 177 2.45 9.99 19.64
N ILE A 178 3.76 9.92 19.38
CA ILE A 178 4.53 10.88 18.58
C ILE A 178 3.96 11.05 17.16
N ALA A 179 3.47 9.96 16.55
CA ALA A 179 2.90 10.02 15.20
C ALA A 179 1.67 10.92 15.12
N SER A 180 0.83 10.94 16.17
CA SER A 180 -0.38 11.78 16.21
C SER A 180 -0.04 13.27 16.37
N GLU A 181 1.00 13.60 17.15
CA GLU A 181 1.47 14.98 17.35
C GLU A 181 2.02 15.63 16.06
N LEU A 182 2.45 14.82 15.10
CA LEU A 182 2.94 15.29 13.80
C LEU A 182 1.82 15.62 12.81
N ILE A 183 0.55 15.39 13.20
CA ILE A 183 -0.61 15.65 12.35
C ILE A 183 -1.01 17.12 12.50
N GLU A 184 -0.73 17.92 11.47
CA GLU A 184 -1.17 19.32 11.41
C GLU A 184 -2.70 19.45 11.27
N LYS A 185 -3.30 18.60 10.45
CA LYS A 185 -4.73 18.58 10.18
C LYS A 185 -5.25 17.16 10.40
N PRO A 186 -6.04 16.87 11.45
CA PRO A 186 -6.60 15.54 11.69
C PRO A 186 -7.58 15.13 10.60
N TRP A 187 -7.54 13.87 10.19
CA TRP A 187 -8.51 13.28 9.28
C TRP A 187 -9.94 13.38 9.83
N GLN A 188 -10.92 13.60 8.95
CA GLN A 188 -12.34 13.61 9.31
C GLN A 188 -13.19 12.97 8.21
N PRO A 189 -14.33 12.32 8.54
CA PRO A 189 -15.21 11.68 7.55
C PRO A 189 -15.81 12.62 6.50
N THR A 190 -15.76 13.94 6.72
CA THR A 190 -16.26 14.97 5.79
C THR A 190 -15.20 15.40 4.78
N MET A 191 -13.94 14.97 4.95
CA MET A 191 -12.87 15.33 4.02
C MET A 191 -13.11 14.74 2.63
N ARG A 192 -12.80 15.53 1.60
CA ARG A 192 -12.65 15.01 0.24
C ARG A 192 -11.38 14.15 0.16
N PHE A 193 -11.37 13.17 -0.73
CA PHE A 193 -10.24 12.27 -0.94
C PHE A 193 -8.92 13.03 -1.14
N GLU A 194 -8.92 14.02 -2.02
CA GLU A 194 -7.74 14.87 -2.33
C GLU A 194 -7.21 15.62 -1.10
N THR A 195 -8.11 16.16 -0.28
CA THR A 195 -7.72 16.87 0.95
C THR A 195 -7.12 15.92 1.97
N ALA A 196 -7.67 14.70 2.07
CA ALA A 196 -7.16 13.67 2.96
C ALA A 196 -5.79 13.17 2.50
N THR A 197 -5.57 12.99 1.19
CA THR A 197 -4.26 12.56 0.66
C THR A 197 -3.19 13.63 0.80
N GLU A 198 -3.52 14.91 0.58
CA GLU A 198 -2.59 16.02 0.80
C GLU A 198 -2.19 16.14 2.28
N ALA A 199 -3.16 16.07 3.20
CA ALA A 199 -2.89 16.14 4.63
C ALA A 199 -2.07 14.92 5.12
N MET A 200 -2.42 13.71 4.66
CA MET A 200 -1.64 12.50 4.89
C MET A 200 -0.20 12.64 4.39
N ARG A 201 0.00 13.24 3.21
CA ARG A 201 1.34 13.48 2.67
C ARG A 201 2.17 14.40 3.58
N LYS A 202 1.60 15.53 4.01
CA LYS A 202 2.29 16.45 4.93
C LYS A 202 2.69 15.76 6.23
N TRP A 203 1.80 14.92 6.77
CA TRP A 203 2.08 14.09 7.94
C TRP A 203 3.23 13.10 7.72
N LEU A 204 3.25 12.37 6.60
CA LEU A 204 4.37 11.47 6.29
C LEU A 204 5.68 12.21 6.06
N ASP A 205 5.65 13.39 5.45
CA ASP A 205 6.84 14.23 5.29
C ASP A 205 7.37 14.70 6.65
N ALA A 206 6.49 14.99 7.61
CA ALA A 206 6.86 15.31 8.99
C ALA A 206 7.46 14.09 9.74
N ILE A 207 6.90 12.89 9.56
CA ILE A 207 7.49 11.64 10.06
C ILE A 207 8.89 11.45 9.45
N ALA A 208 9.00 11.54 8.13
CA ALA A 208 10.26 11.37 7.43
C ALA A 208 11.32 12.37 7.90
N ALA A 209 10.92 13.62 8.18
CA ALA A 209 11.83 14.65 8.70
C ALA A 209 12.48 14.28 10.05
N ARG A 210 11.86 13.41 10.87
CA ARG A 210 12.47 12.95 12.14
C ARG A 210 13.62 11.96 11.94
N PHE A 211 13.59 11.21 10.84
CA PHE A 211 14.62 10.22 10.50
C PHE A 211 15.62 10.76 9.47
N ARG A 212 15.30 11.90 8.84
CA ARG A 212 16.27 12.64 8.03
C ARG A 212 17.31 13.24 8.99
N PRO A 213 18.62 13.07 8.70
CA PRO A 213 19.64 13.86 9.39
C PRO A 213 19.27 15.33 9.24
N VAL A 214 19.25 16.07 10.35
CA VAL A 214 19.21 17.53 10.29
C VAL A 214 20.41 17.94 9.43
N PRO A 215 20.22 18.62 8.28
CA PRO A 215 21.35 19.08 7.51
C PRO A 215 22.22 19.90 8.48
N PRO A 216 23.53 19.59 8.61
CA PRO A 216 24.35 20.25 9.60
C PRO A 216 24.18 21.76 9.40
N ARG A 217 23.87 22.49 10.47
CA ARG A 217 23.83 23.97 10.50
C ARG A 217 25.19 24.62 10.20
N ARG A 218 26.15 23.85 9.68
CA ARG A 218 27.47 24.25 9.23
C ARG A 218 27.68 23.62 7.86
N GLY A 219 28.11 24.44 6.90
CA GLY A 219 28.26 24.10 5.49
C GLY A 219 29.10 22.85 5.19
N PRO A 220 29.29 22.51 3.91
CA PRO A 220 29.70 21.19 3.42
C PRO A 220 31.06 20.76 3.97
N GLY A 221 31.07 20.15 5.15
CA GLY A 221 32.29 19.98 5.91
C GLY A 221 32.30 18.65 6.62
N ARG A 222 32.58 17.57 5.87
CA ARG A 222 33.54 16.51 6.30
C ARG A 222 33.79 15.37 5.30
N TYR A 223 33.07 15.26 4.19
CA TYR A 223 33.20 14.08 3.30
C TYR A 223 33.96 14.29 1.98
N SER A 224 34.77 15.35 1.85
CA SER A 224 35.73 15.50 0.74
C SER A 224 37.19 15.64 1.18
N ARG A 225 37.54 15.34 2.45
CA ARG A 225 38.92 15.54 2.93
C ARG A 225 39.98 14.61 2.32
N ARG A 226 39.64 13.75 1.35
CA ARG A 226 40.64 13.27 0.38
C ARG A 226 40.37 13.92 -0.97
N ASN A 227 40.89 15.13 -1.10
CA ASN A 227 41.03 15.86 -2.36
C ASN A 227 41.75 14.95 -3.37
N GLY A 228 41.02 14.36 -4.30
CA GLY A 228 41.60 14.02 -5.60
C GLY A 228 41.74 15.31 -6.40
N GLY A 229 42.77 16.13 -6.10
CA GLY A 229 43.30 17.26 -6.88
C GLY A 229 42.37 18.44 -7.29
N ASN A 230 41.12 18.20 -7.66
CA ASN A 230 40.37 19.04 -8.60
C ASN A 230 39.09 19.68 -8.01
N GLY A 231 38.81 19.47 -6.71
CA GLY A 231 37.64 20.04 -6.02
C GLY A 231 36.29 19.42 -6.37
N LEU A 232 36.28 18.29 -7.08
CA LEU A 232 35.07 17.54 -7.43
C LEU A 232 34.63 16.60 -6.29
N ARG A 233 33.32 16.45 -6.12
CA ARG A 233 32.70 15.51 -5.16
C ARG A 233 31.51 14.77 -5.77
N MET A 234 31.27 13.56 -5.29
CA MET A 234 30.05 12.78 -5.56
C MET A 234 29.06 12.97 -4.41
N VAL A 235 27.81 13.27 -4.73
CA VAL A 235 26.70 13.41 -3.77
C VAL A 235 25.59 12.43 -4.14
N PRO A 236 25.28 11.41 -3.32
CA PRO A 236 24.24 10.44 -3.66
C PRO A 236 22.83 11.06 -3.65
N LEU A 237 21.98 10.65 -4.60
CA LEU A 237 20.57 11.03 -4.72
C LEU A 237 19.71 9.79 -4.48
N ARG A 238 19.14 9.68 -3.28
CA ARG A 238 18.54 8.43 -2.78
C ARG A 238 17.02 8.48 -2.66
N THR A 239 16.44 9.68 -2.65
CA THR A 239 15.01 9.86 -2.38
C THR A 239 14.31 10.56 -3.54
N GLY A 240 13.00 10.34 -3.68
CA GLY A 240 12.17 11.05 -4.65
C GLY A 240 12.33 12.57 -4.60
N PRO A 241 12.29 13.23 -3.43
CA PRO A 241 12.56 14.67 -3.30
C PRO A 241 13.95 15.09 -3.81
N GLN A 242 15.01 14.34 -3.50
CA GLN A 242 16.37 14.65 -3.99
C GLN A 242 16.46 14.54 -5.51
N LEU A 243 15.84 13.51 -6.10
CA LEU A 243 15.81 13.30 -7.54
C LEU A 243 14.95 14.36 -8.25
N ARG A 244 13.83 14.79 -7.65
CA ARG A 244 13.02 15.92 -8.15
C ARG A 244 13.80 17.23 -8.14
N GLU A 245 14.47 17.54 -7.05
CA GLU A 245 15.29 18.75 -6.94
C GLU A 245 16.52 18.71 -7.86
N GLU A 246 17.14 17.55 -8.04
CA GLU A 246 18.19 17.39 -9.04
C GLU A 246 17.65 17.64 -10.44
N GLY A 247 16.56 16.96 -10.82
CA GLY A 247 15.96 17.10 -12.14
C GLY A 247 15.51 18.52 -12.46
N ARG A 248 15.00 19.24 -11.46
CA ARG A 248 14.63 20.65 -11.59
C ARG A 248 15.84 21.55 -11.88
N VAL A 249 16.92 21.41 -11.12
CA VAL A 249 18.12 22.26 -11.26
C VAL A 249 18.93 21.91 -12.50
N MET A 250 19.06 20.61 -12.79
CA MET A 250 19.82 20.11 -13.92
C MET A 250 18.97 20.02 -15.19
N ASN A 251 17.68 20.38 -15.14
CA ASN A 251 16.74 20.35 -16.27
C ASN A 251 16.70 18.99 -16.99
N HIS A 252 16.49 17.89 -16.24
CA HIS A 252 16.30 16.56 -16.80
C HIS A 252 15.39 15.67 -15.93
N CYS A 253 14.90 14.58 -16.51
CA CYS A 253 13.84 13.74 -15.93
C CYS A 253 14.31 12.73 -14.87
N VAL A 254 15.38 13.00 -14.10
CA VAL A 254 15.94 12.00 -13.17
C VAL A 254 14.97 11.60 -12.05
N ALA A 255 13.96 12.43 -11.78
CA ALA A 255 12.86 12.12 -10.87
C ALA A 255 12.10 10.83 -11.24
N THR A 256 12.02 10.46 -12.52
CA THR A 256 11.29 9.26 -12.96
C THR A 256 11.97 7.96 -12.50
N TYR A 257 13.25 8.02 -12.13
CA TYR A 257 14.04 6.90 -11.65
C TYR A 257 13.85 6.60 -10.16
N ALA A 258 12.99 7.37 -9.46
CA ALA A 258 12.78 7.20 -8.02
C ALA A 258 12.43 5.76 -7.62
N HIS A 259 11.62 5.06 -8.42
CA HIS A 259 11.26 3.67 -8.16
C HIS A 259 12.44 2.69 -8.31
N LEU A 260 13.35 2.91 -9.28
CA LEU A 260 14.54 2.08 -9.51
C LEU A 260 15.62 2.31 -8.45
N VAL A 261 15.74 3.56 -7.98
CA VAL A 261 16.61 3.89 -6.84
C VAL A 261 16.07 3.25 -5.57
N ALA A 262 14.75 3.27 -5.36
CA ALA A 262 14.10 2.65 -4.20
C ALA A 262 14.23 1.11 -4.21
N SER A 263 14.17 0.46 -5.37
CA SER A 263 14.38 -1.00 -5.49
C SER A 263 15.85 -1.42 -5.44
N GLY A 264 16.79 -0.46 -5.46
CA GLY A 264 18.23 -0.73 -5.51
C GLY A 264 18.73 -1.23 -6.87
N GLU A 265 17.88 -1.15 -7.91
CA GLU A 265 18.25 -1.53 -9.29
C GLU A 265 19.23 -0.55 -9.93
N CYS A 266 19.22 0.71 -9.49
CA CYS A 266 20.25 1.68 -9.86
C CYS A 266 20.63 2.61 -8.70
N LEU A 267 21.80 3.21 -8.80
CA LEU A 267 22.26 4.25 -7.89
C LEU A 267 22.52 5.53 -8.69
N ILE A 268 22.05 6.66 -8.16
CA ILE A 268 22.17 7.96 -8.82
C ILE A 268 22.99 8.91 -7.95
N PHE A 269 23.89 9.67 -8.57
CA PHE A 269 24.79 10.63 -7.92
C PHE A 269 24.79 11.97 -8.66
N SER A 270 24.91 13.05 -7.91
CA SER A 270 25.20 14.41 -8.40
C SER A 270 26.70 14.68 -8.28
N VAL A 271 27.36 14.95 -9.40
CA VAL A 271 28.75 15.40 -9.44
C VAL A 271 28.78 16.91 -9.23
N ARG A 272 29.51 17.37 -8.22
CA ARG A 272 29.54 18.78 -7.83
C ARG A 272 30.95 19.34 -7.69
N LYS A 273 31.11 20.63 -7.93
CA LYS A 273 32.30 21.43 -7.56
C LYS A 273 31.83 22.57 -6.66
N GLY A 274 32.13 22.49 -5.36
CA GLY A 274 31.45 23.32 -4.37
C GLY A 274 29.94 23.07 -4.37
N GLU A 275 29.15 24.14 -4.51
CA GLU A 275 27.68 24.08 -4.60
C GLU A 275 27.16 23.88 -6.04
N THR A 276 28.02 24.05 -7.05
CA THR A 276 27.63 23.92 -8.45
C THR A 276 27.50 22.45 -8.84
N ARG A 277 26.36 22.09 -9.44
CA ARG A 277 26.08 20.77 -10.01
C ARG A 277 26.57 20.73 -11.45
N LEU A 278 27.45 19.78 -11.75
CA LEU A 278 28.11 19.65 -13.05
C LEU A 278 27.55 18.49 -13.87
N ALA A 279 27.15 17.41 -13.20
CA ALA A 279 26.57 16.26 -13.86
C ALA A 279 25.70 15.44 -12.90
N THR A 280 24.82 14.63 -13.47
CA THR A 280 24.14 13.54 -12.78
C THR A 280 24.60 12.21 -13.39
N MET A 281 24.94 11.26 -12.53
CA MET A 281 25.51 9.97 -12.88
C MET A 281 24.61 8.84 -12.40
N GLU A 282 24.28 7.90 -13.28
CA GLU A 282 23.64 6.64 -12.93
C GLU A 282 24.66 5.50 -13.02
N ILE A 283 24.71 4.66 -12.00
CA ILE A 283 25.49 3.42 -12.01
C ILE A 283 24.59 2.22 -11.72
N ARG A 284 24.91 1.08 -12.31
CA ARG A 284 24.22 -0.20 -12.08
C ARG A 284 25.22 -1.33 -11.92
N ARG A 285 24.81 -2.43 -11.29
CA ARG A 285 25.62 -3.65 -11.22
C ARG A 285 25.69 -4.33 -12.58
N HIS A 286 26.88 -4.78 -12.97
CA HIS A 286 27.09 -5.48 -14.22
C HIS A 286 27.01 -7.01 -14.02
N GLY A 287 25.87 -7.61 -14.35
CA GLY A 287 25.68 -9.07 -14.36
C GLY A 287 25.98 -9.75 -13.02
N GLN A 288 26.55 -10.96 -13.07
CA GLN A 288 26.96 -11.72 -11.87
C GLN A 288 28.21 -11.17 -11.17
N CYS A 289 28.85 -10.12 -11.71
CA CYS A 289 30.02 -9.50 -11.08
C CYS A 289 29.59 -8.50 -10.00
N LYS A 290 30.35 -8.40 -8.92
CA LYS A 290 30.12 -7.43 -7.82
C LYS A 290 30.48 -5.98 -8.19
N ALA A 291 30.78 -5.69 -9.46
CA ALA A 291 31.25 -4.37 -9.91
C ALA A 291 30.10 -3.51 -10.46
N TYR A 292 30.20 -2.19 -10.24
CA TYR A 292 29.28 -1.20 -10.80
C TYR A 292 29.86 -0.62 -12.09
N GLY A 293 29.00 -0.40 -13.09
CA GLY A 293 29.30 0.33 -14.31
C GLY A 293 28.51 1.63 -14.39
N ILE A 294 29.10 2.66 -15.02
CA ILE A 294 28.40 3.92 -15.34
C ILE A 294 27.46 3.65 -16.51
N LEU A 295 26.15 3.76 -16.28
CA LEU A 295 25.15 3.65 -17.33
C LEU A 295 24.91 5.00 -18.00
N GLN A 296 24.88 6.07 -17.22
CA GLN A 296 24.67 7.43 -17.70
C GLN A 296 25.53 8.42 -16.92
N LEU A 297 26.03 9.45 -17.62
CA LEU A 297 26.67 10.62 -17.04
C LEU A 297 26.30 11.84 -17.90
N GLN A 298 25.42 12.70 -17.38
CA GLN A 298 24.80 13.78 -18.14
C GLN A 298 24.93 15.12 -17.40
N GLY A 299 25.20 16.17 -18.16
CA GLY A 299 25.21 17.55 -17.68
C GLY A 299 23.81 18.17 -17.69
N PRO A 300 23.68 19.46 -17.35
CA PRO A 300 22.42 20.18 -17.41
C PRO A 300 21.75 20.05 -18.80
N GLY A 301 20.44 19.78 -18.84
CA GLY A 301 19.70 19.60 -20.09
C GLY A 301 20.10 18.36 -20.89
N ASN A 302 20.56 17.29 -20.22
CA ASN A 302 21.11 16.07 -20.84
C ASN A 302 22.35 16.32 -21.72
N SER A 303 23.08 17.41 -21.47
CA SER A 303 24.27 17.77 -22.25
C SER A 303 25.46 16.83 -21.99
N ARG A 304 26.42 16.83 -22.93
CA ARG A 304 27.70 16.14 -22.75
C ARG A 304 28.52 16.83 -21.67
N VAL A 305 29.10 16.05 -20.77
CA VAL A 305 29.94 16.55 -19.68
C VAL A 305 31.41 16.62 -20.12
N PRO A 306 32.08 17.78 -20.02
CA PRO A 306 33.51 17.91 -20.33
C PRO A 306 34.41 17.35 -19.22
N GLU A 307 35.66 17.09 -19.55
CA GLU A 307 36.70 16.84 -18.54
C GLU A 307 36.81 18.00 -17.54
N PRO A 308 37.17 17.75 -16.27
CA PRO A 308 37.68 16.48 -15.71
C PRO A 308 36.59 15.53 -15.17
N VAL A 309 35.30 15.79 -15.42
CA VAL A 309 34.21 15.08 -14.75
C VAL A 309 34.09 13.60 -15.15
N PRO A 310 34.14 13.20 -16.44
CA PRO A 310 34.12 11.79 -16.81
C PRO A 310 35.28 10.99 -16.23
N SER A 311 36.50 11.54 -16.24
CA SER A 311 37.66 10.87 -15.62
C SER A 311 37.49 10.71 -14.12
N PHE A 312 37.04 11.75 -13.43
CA PHE A 312 36.71 11.69 -12.00
C PHE A 312 35.64 10.63 -11.70
N ALA A 313 34.58 10.57 -12.49
CA ALA A 313 33.49 9.63 -12.33
C ALA A 313 33.96 8.17 -12.48
N LYS A 314 34.74 7.87 -13.51
CA LYS A 314 35.33 6.54 -13.73
C LYS A 314 36.20 6.10 -12.55
N SER A 315 37.18 6.92 -12.16
CA SER A 315 38.06 6.61 -11.03
C SER A 315 37.32 6.53 -9.69
N TRP A 316 36.18 7.21 -9.56
CA TRP A 316 35.32 7.07 -8.40
C TRP A 316 34.58 5.73 -8.40
N VAL A 317 33.97 5.33 -9.53
CA VAL A 317 33.22 4.07 -9.66
C VAL A 317 34.11 2.84 -9.53
N GLU A 318 35.34 2.88 -10.06
CA GLU A 318 36.33 1.81 -9.88
C GLU A 318 36.62 1.59 -8.39
N ARG A 319 36.92 2.67 -7.65
CA ARG A 319 37.15 2.61 -6.20
C ARG A 319 35.91 2.13 -5.44
N TYR A 320 34.73 2.62 -5.82
CA TYR A 320 33.46 2.21 -5.22
C TYR A 320 33.18 0.71 -5.46
N SER A 321 33.52 0.19 -6.64
CA SER A 321 33.35 -1.22 -6.99
C SER A 321 34.34 -2.14 -6.27
N SER A 322 35.59 -1.69 -6.08
CA SER A 322 36.61 -2.47 -5.37
C SER A 322 36.37 -2.58 -3.87
N ASN A 323 35.77 -1.55 -3.25
CA ASN A 323 35.46 -1.58 -1.83
C ASN A 323 34.24 -0.70 -1.50
N PRO A 324 33.01 -1.24 -1.72
CA PRO A 324 31.77 -0.51 -1.45
C PRO A 324 31.65 -0.08 0.02
N ALA A 325 32.27 -0.81 0.94
CA ALA A 325 32.25 -0.55 2.38
C ALA A 325 33.21 0.57 2.83
N SER A 326 34.17 0.98 1.98
CA SER A 326 35.17 2.03 2.29
C SER A 326 34.84 3.41 1.73
N ALA A 327 33.88 3.50 0.81
CA ALA A 327 33.30 4.78 0.46
C ALA A 327 32.46 5.21 1.66
N PRO A 328 32.71 6.38 2.29
CA PRO A 328 31.82 6.85 3.32
C PRO A 328 30.48 7.09 2.64
N LEU A 329 29.54 6.18 2.87
CA LEU A 329 28.11 6.35 2.73
C LEU A 329 27.74 7.49 3.69
N ALA A 330 28.06 8.73 3.31
CA ALA A 330 27.76 9.90 4.11
C ALA A 330 26.24 9.96 4.28
N ASP A 331 25.84 9.66 5.51
CA ASP A 331 24.51 9.62 6.09
C ASP A 331 23.51 8.77 5.28
N GLU A 332 23.67 7.44 5.39
CA GLU A 332 22.52 6.54 5.27
C GLU A 332 21.36 7.06 6.13
N PHE A 333 20.17 6.99 5.53
CA PHE A 333 18.91 7.15 6.21
C PHE A 333 18.79 6.02 7.23
N GLN A 334 19.45 6.16 8.37
CA GLN A 334 19.37 5.20 9.44
C GLN A 334 18.09 5.50 10.20
N ILE A 335 17.02 4.79 9.82
CA ILE A 335 15.87 4.67 10.69
C ILE A 335 16.40 4.04 11.99
N ASN A 336 16.47 4.84 13.05
CA ASN A 336 16.67 4.30 14.39
C ASN A 336 15.47 3.37 14.67
N PRO A 337 15.67 2.04 14.78
CA PRO A 337 14.57 1.11 14.93
C PRO A 337 13.74 1.39 16.18
N ALA A 338 14.38 1.83 17.28
CA ALA A 338 13.68 2.16 18.51
C ALA A 338 12.74 3.37 18.32
N ALA A 339 13.19 4.41 17.62
CA ALA A 339 12.36 5.58 17.32
C ALA A 339 11.24 5.27 16.34
N TRP A 340 11.46 4.36 15.37
CA TRP A 340 10.43 3.86 14.47
C TRP A 340 9.37 3.05 15.21
N HIS A 341 9.83 2.13 16.06
CA HIS A 341 8.95 1.33 16.90
C HIS A 341 8.11 2.23 17.79
N GLN A 342 8.70 3.19 18.49
CA GLN A 342 7.96 4.13 19.34
C GLN A 342 6.91 4.93 18.55
N LEU A 343 7.18 5.26 17.28
CA LEU A 343 6.26 6.04 16.45
C LEU A 343 5.05 5.21 16.01
N PHE A 344 5.26 3.95 15.61
CA PHE A 344 4.22 3.08 15.05
C PHE A 344 3.68 2.03 16.02
N GLU A 345 4.25 1.87 17.21
CA GLU A 345 3.82 0.88 18.21
C GLU A 345 2.32 0.97 18.52
N PRO A 346 1.71 2.15 18.77
CA PRO A 346 0.29 2.23 19.07
C PRO A 346 -0.56 1.65 17.94
N TYR A 347 -0.23 2.00 16.69
CA TYR A 347 -0.91 1.50 15.50
C TYR A 347 -0.66 0.01 15.32
N ALA A 348 0.58 -0.46 15.49
CA ALA A 348 0.93 -1.86 15.30
C ALA A 348 0.37 -2.77 16.40
N ALA A 349 0.19 -2.27 17.63
CA ALA A 349 -0.50 -2.98 18.69
C ALA A 349 -1.99 -3.18 18.34
N ALA A 350 -2.62 -2.20 17.67
CA ALA A 350 -4.02 -2.29 17.28
C ALA A 350 -4.25 -3.04 15.95
N LYS A 351 -3.38 -2.85 14.95
CA LYS A 351 -3.59 -3.27 13.55
C LYS A 351 -2.50 -4.22 13.01
N GLY A 352 -1.44 -4.46 13.78
CA GLY A 352 -0.29 -5.27 13.39
C GLY A 352 0.81 -4.51 12.62
N TRP A 353 1.98 -5.14 12.51
CA TRP A 353 3.18 -4.56 11.85
C TRP A 353 3.21 -4.70 10.32
N SER A 354 2.18 -5.28 9.70
CA SER A 354 2.21 -5.65 8.28
C SER A 354 2.43 -4.42 7.38
N GLY A 355 3.61 -4.34 6.74
CA GLY A 355 4.01 -3.23 5.87
C GLY A 355 4.54 -1.98 6.60
N LEU A 356 4.87 -2.09 7.90
CA LEU A 356 5.46 -1.03 8.73
C LEU A 356 6.76 -1.50 9.38
N GLU A 357 7.55 -2.34 8.71
CA GLU A 357 8.81 -2.83 9.25
C GLU A 357 9.77 -1.66 9.52
N SER A 358 10.64 -1.77 10.53
CA SER A 358 11.58 -0.71 10.94
C SER A 358 12.78 -0.60 9.99
N THR A 359 12.52 -0.40 8.69
CA THR A 359 13.53 -0.33 7.64
C THR A 359 13.35 0.93 6.81
N SER A 360 14.46 1.49 6.30
CA SER A 360 14.44 2.59 5.34
C SER A 360 13.52 2.31 4.15
N ALA A 361 13.55 1.07 3.65
CA ALA A 361 12.68 0.60 2.59
C ALA A 361 11.19 0.70 2.92
N SER A 362 10.78 0.49 4.17
CA SER A 362 9.37 0.60 4.59
C SER A 362 8.90 2.05 4.58
N LEU A 363 9.71 3.01 5.03
CA LEU A 363 9.35 4.43 4.91
C LEU A 363 9.35 4.90 3.45
N ASP A 364 10.37 4.52 2.67
CA ASP A 364 10.42 4.88 1.26
C ASP A 364 9.22 4.30 0.50
N LYS A 365 8.78 3.09 0.86
CA LYS A 365 7.54 2.50 0.38
C LYS A 365 6.32 3.32 0.77
N LEU A 366 6.14 3.70 2.05
CA LEU A 366 5.01 4.54 2.47
C LEU A 366 4.97 5.88 1.72
N LEU A 367 6.13 6.50 1.49
CA LEU A 367 6.25 7.75 0.74
C LEU A 367 5.92 7.55 -0.74
N ALA A 368 6.37 6.46 -1.35
CA ALA A 368 6.03 6.10 -2.74
C ALA A 368 4.54 5.80 -2.89
N GLU A 369 3.95 5.08 -1.94
CA GLU A 369 2.53 4.79 -1.85
C GLU A 369 1.70 6.09 -1.74
N ALA A 370 2.14 7.03 -0.90
CA ALA A 370 1.52 8.34 -0.78
C ALA A 370 1.65 9.19 -2.05
N ASP A 371 2.80 9.13 -2.73
CA ASP A 371 2.99 9.73 -4.06
C ASP A 371 1.96 9.16 -5.05
N LEU A 372 1.78 7.83 -5.12
CA LEU A 372 0.79 7.21 -6.02
C LEU A 372 -0.64 7.69 -5.75
N LEU A 373 -1.06 7.76 -4.48
CA LEU A 373 -2.39 8.26 -4.11
C LEU A 373 -2.60 9.73 -4.50
N SER A 374 -1.55 10.55 -4.45
CA SER A 374 -1.61 11.96 -4.82
C SER A 374 -1.72 12.18 -6.33
N HIS A 375 -1.26 11.22 -7.14
CA HIS A 375 -1.23 11.29 -8.61
C HIS A 375 -2.33 10.46 -9.29
N SER A 376 -3.17 9.74 -8.54
CA SER A 376 -4.29 8.92 -9.06
C SER A 376 -5.50 9.76 -9.52
N ARG A 377 -5.25 10.90 -10.17
CA ARG A 377 -6.26 11.81 -10.72
C ARG A 377 -7.03 11.19 -11.88
#